data_AF-A0A9E0UW02-F1
#
_entry.id   AF-A0A9E0UW02-F1
#
_cell.length_a   1.000
_cell.length_b   1.000
_cell.length_c   1.000
_cell.angle_alpha   90.00
_cell.angle_beta   90.00
_cell.angle_gamma   90.00
#
_symmetry.space_group_name_H-M   'P 1'
#
loop_
_entity.id
_entity.type
_entity.pdbx_description
1 polymer ?
#
loop_
_entity_poly.entity_id
_entity_poly.type
_entity_poly.pdbx_seq_one_letter_code
_entity_poly.pdbx_strand_id
1 'polypeptide(L)'
;MKTLFIFFFCVFLAGSSSARPKENFTPNPFTVIKTQVITNSNNISTWIWNTGVFDQDLRTSNTPGFEWPKGSGKFALFTAGLSLGAYVDGGLRLASVSYNGEYAPGYVLNGVFTTNATFKLYKVSRGDNALNNPDYANWGLMVPYGAPYDDVNNNGVYDAGVDKPGVKSAAQTIFVCLTDADPSNHSASEGFSGGTTPMLSEMHLTSWSYDNVATLMDVQFMKMQVINKNSSLWDSTYFGIVADPDLGYAPDDYIGCDITRNLGYCYNSTNQDGTGAPGQYGANPPAVGIKLLKGARNGSTADIGMTSFDYFSNTSSGGPVCEQDPSSGPIQAYNYLRGLKKDGTPWLNPTLVPPSPTKFCYPGDPESNVGWTEYTGMIKNCGGVTSGQVEASAPGDRRLIISSGASNLKVNPLDTQTFVVAQMIARGTNNKNSVTLLKAMATNVQAAYNTSFVIGINSISTEVPEKFSLYQNYPNPFNPSTKINFDITKSGFTSLSIFDVTGKEVAKLVNQNLNAGSYEFEFNAANLPSGVYFYKLENLGSTEVKKMSLIK
;
A
#
# COMPACT_ATOMS: atom_id res chain seq x y z
N MET A 1 -11.11 -50.21 -39.85
CA MET A 1 -10.35 -48.99 -39.48
C MET A 1 -10.64 -48.72 -38.01
N LYS A 2 -9.63 -48.89 -37.13
CA LYS A 2 -9.73 -48.69 -35.68
C LYS A 2 -9.27 -47.26 -35.37
N THR A 3 -10.12 -46.48 -34.73
CA THR A 3 -9.84 -45.10 -34.29
C THR A 3 -9.02 -45.15 -32.99
N LEU A 4 -7.84 -44.54 -33.02
CA LEU A 4 -6.88 -44.46 -31.91
C LEU A 4 -7.24 -43.25 -31.02
N PHE A 5 -7.61 -43.49 -29.77
CA PHE A 5 -7.74 -42.44 -28.75
C PHE A 5 -6.39 -42.27 -28.06
N ILE A 6 -5.77 -41.10 -28.22
CA ILE A 6 -4.57 -40.69 -27.49
C ILE A 6 -5.04 -39.96 -26.23
N PHE A 7 -4.85 -40.57 -25.06
CA PHE A 7 -5.01 -39.91 -23.77
C PHE A 7 -3.76 -39.08 -23.46
N PHE A 8 -3.90 -37.76 -23.35
CA PHE A 8 -2.88 -36.90 -22.77
C PHE A 8 -2.90 -37.08 -21.24
N PHE A 9 -1.84 -37.68 -20.70
CA PHE A 9 -1.59 -37.73 -19.27
C PHE A 9 -1.01 -36.37 -18.84
N CYS A 10 -1.82 -35.49 -18.26
CA CYS A 10 -1.30 -34.31 -17.55
C CYS A 10 -0.69 -34.78 -16.23
N VAL A 11 0.63 -34.79 -16.15
CA VAL A 11 1.36 -34.95 -14.89
C VAL A 11 1.20 -33.63 -14.12
N PHE A 12 0.35 -33.63 -13.09
CA PHE A 12 0.37 -32.58 -12.07
C PHE A 12 1.68 -32.72 -11.28
N LEU A 13 2.63 -31.83 -11.53
CA LEU A 13 3.73 -31.56 -10.59
C LEU A 13 3.12 -30.83 -9.39
N ALA A 14 2.81 -31.59 -8.34
CA ALA A 14 2.50 -31.03 -7.03
C ALA A 14 3.75 -30.27 -6.54
N GLY A 15 3.66 -28.95 -6.46
CA GLY A 15 4.64 -28.16 -5.73
C GLY A 15 4.67 -28.64 -4.28
N SER A 16 5.86 -28.93 -3.77
CA SER A 16 6.05 -29.32 -2.37
C SER A 16 5.63 -28.16 -1.47
N SER A 17 4.44 -28.22 -0.90
CA SER A 17 4.11 -27.44 0.28
C SER A 17 5.05 -27.89 1.39
N SER A 18 5.88 -26.98 1.91
CA SER A 18 6.55 -27.25 3.18
C SER A 18 5.46 -27.51 4.21
N ALA A 19 5.43 -28.75 4.73
CA ALA A 19 4.47 -29.10 5.77
C ALA A 19 4.72 -28.20 6.98
N ARG A 20 3.66 -27.55 7.48
CA ARG A 20 3.72 -26.73 8.69
C ARG A 20 4.29 -27.58 9.83
N PRO A 21 5.31 -27.11 10.59
CA PRO A 21 5.80 -27.88 11.73
C PRO A 21 4.66 -28.12 12.71
N LYS A 22 4.44 -29.40 13.05
CA LYS A 22 3.51 -29.81 14.11
C LYS A 22 4.15 -29.47 15.45
N GLU A 23 3.95 -28.26 15.96
CA GLU A 23 4.23 -27.99 17.36
C GLU A 23 3.09 -28.59 18.21
N ASN A 24 3.46 -29.37 19.23
CA ASN A 24 2.52 -29.92 20.19
C ASN A 24 2.00 -28.79 21.08
N PHE A 25 0.77 -28.36 20.83
CA PHE A 25 0.11 -27.29 21.58
C PHE A 25 -0.27 -27.76 22.99
N THR A 26 0.35 -27.15 24.02
CA THR A 26 -0.29 -27.01 25.33
C THR A 26 -1.00 -25.65 25.36
N PRO A 27 -2.34 -25.60 25.49
CA PRO A 27 -3.08 -24.35 25.55
C PRO A 27 -2.80 -23.67 26.90
N ASN A 28 -1.77 -22.82 26.94
CA ASN A 28 -1.67 -21.81 27.98
C ASN A 28 -2.55 -20.62 27.55
N PRO A 29 -3.24 -19.93 28.46
CA PRO A 29 -3.99 -18.73 28.12
C PRO A 29 -2.99 -17.61 27.81
N PHE A 30 -2.54 -17.54 26.56
CA PHE A 30 -1.74 -16.44 26.06
C PHE A 30 -2.66 -15.24 25.89
N THR A 31 -2.42 -14.17 26.66
CA THR A 31 -3.16 -12.92 26.51
C THR A 31 -2.49 -12.09 25.41
N VAL A 32 -3.25 -11.75 24.37
CA VAL A 32 -2.76 -10.83 23.33
C VAL A 32 -2.70 -9.41 23.91
N ILE A 33 -1.52 -8.79 23.84
CA ILE A 33 -1.31 -7.41 24.26
C ILE A 33 -1.18 -6.56 22.99
N LYS A 34 -1.92 -5.43 22.91
CA LYS A 34 -1.76 -4.47 21.81
C LYS A 34 -0.35 -3.87 21.86
N THR A 35 0.35 -3.95 20.75
CA THR A 35 1.72 -3.44 20.60
C THR A 35 1.87 -2.72 19.28
N GLN A 36 2.86 -1.83 19.19
CA GLN A 36 3.16 -1.07 18.00
C GLN A 36 4.67 -0.99 17.79
N VAL A 37 5.08 -0.96 16.52
CA VAL A 37 6.47 -0.75 16.09
C VAL A 37 6.52 0.41 15.11
N ILE A 38 7.61 1.17 15.14
CA ILE A 38 7.79 2.33 14.27
C ILE A 38 8.43 1.94 12.94
N THR A 39 7.88 2.42 11.83
CA THR A 39 8.57 2.53 10.55
C THR A 39 9.19 3.92 10.42
N ASN A 40 10.49 4.04 10.19
CA ASN A 40 11.18 5.35 10.21
C ASN A 40 12.44 5.44 9.33
N SER A 41 12.50 4.66 8.24
CA SER A 41 13.67 4.59 7.35
C SER A 41 13.81 5.74 6.35
N ASN A 42 12.73 6.36 5.90
CA ASN A 42 12.77 7.46 4.91
C ASN A 42 12.30 8.79 5.54
N ASN A 43 11.74 9.73 4.77
CA ASN A 43 11.26 11.01 5.31
C ASN A 43 9.96 10.88 6.12
N ILE A 44 9.36 9.70 6.16
CA ILE A 44 8.16 9.39 6.93
C ILE A 44 8.56 8.65 8.22
N SER A 45 7.86 8.95 9.30
CA SER A 45 7.80 8.10 10.48
C SER A 45 6.35 7.70 10.74
N THR A 46 6.06 6.41 10.90
CA THR A 46 4.71 5.93 11.20
C THR A 46 4.71 4.72 12.14
N TRP A 47 3.59 4.48 12.82
CA TRP A 47 3.38 3.35 13.72
C TRP A 47 2.56 2.25 13.06
N ILE A 48 3.00 1.00 13.21
CA ILE A 48 2.28 -0.20 12.76
C ILE A 48 1.90 -1.04 13.97
N TRP A 49 0.63 -1.43 14.08
CA TRP A 49 0.12 -2.18 15.21
C TRP A 49 -0.08 -3.64 14.89
N ASN A 50 -0.11 -4.43 15.95
CA ASN A 50 -0.43 -5.84 15.92
C ASN A 50 -1.95 -6.11 15.88
N THR A 51 -2.76 -5.09 15.55
CA THR A 51 -4.21 -5.18 15.30
C THR A 51 -4.59 -4.82 13.87
N GLY A 52 -3.60 -4.68 12.99
CA GLY A 52 -3.80 -4.26 11.59
C GLY A 52 -3.90 -2.75 11.39
N VAL A 53 -4.04 -1.97 12.47
CA VAL A 53 -4.04 -0.51 12.45
C VAL A 53 -2.63 0.01 12.15
N PHE A 54 -2.56 1.11 11.39
CA PHE A 54 -1.34 1.89 11.19
C PHE A 54 -1.64 3.40 11.33
N ASP A 55 -0.59 4.20 11.41
CA ASP A 55 -0.61 5.66 11.53
C ASP A 55 -1.17 6.24 12.81
N GLN A 56 -1.25 5.47 13.90
CA GLN A 56 -1.76 5.93 15.19
C GLN A 56 -0.75 5.68 16.32
N ASP A 57 -0.60 6.62 17.25
CA ASP A 57 0.33 6.50 18.39
C ASP A 57 -0.40 6.52 19.74
N LEU A 58 -0.44 5.37 20.43
CA LEU A 58 -1.05 5.28 21.77
C LEU A 58 -0.12 5.62 22.92
N ARG A 59 1.18 5.77 22.70
CA ARG A 59 2.14 5.99 23.81
C ARG A 59 1.96 7.36 24.44
N THR A 60 1.41 8.31 23.68
CA THR A 60 1.33 9.74 23.99
C THR A 60 -0.11 10.24 23.97
N SER A 61 -1.04 9.51 24.60
CA SER A 61 -2.47 9.86 24.71
C SER A 61 -3.26 9.87 23.40
N ASN A 62 -3.05 8.85 22.55
CA ASN A 62 -3.78 8.64 21.29
C ASN A 62 -3.65 9.83 20.33
N THR A 63 -2.47 9.97 19.74
CA THR A 63 -2.13 11.03 18.79
C THR A 63 -1.97 10.48 17.38
N PRO A 64 -1.99 11.35 16.35
CA PRO A 64 -1.61 10.93 15.01
C PRO A 64 -0.23 10.29 14.97
N GLY A 65 -0.04 9.36 14.05
CA GLY A 65 1.16 8.53 13.95
C GLY A 65 1.91 8.67 12.64
N PHE A 66 1.29 9.13 11.54
CA PHE A 66 2.01 9.41 10.28
C PHE A 66 2.62 10.80 10.31
N GLU A 67 3.92 10.87 10.59
CA GLU A 67 4.68 12.11 10.70
C GLU A 67 5.46 12.41 9.41
N TRP A 68 5.33 13.63 8.91
CA TRP A 68 6.11 14.13 7.79
C TRP A 68 6.31 15.67 7.85
N PRO A 69 7.53 16.19 7.63
CA PRO A 69 8.78 15.45 7.59
C PRO A 69 9.04 14.78 8.94
N LYS A 70 9.64 13.59 8.92
CA LYS A 70 10.04 12.85 10.13
C LYS A 70 10.82 13.76 11.09
N GLY A 71 10.43 13.74 12.37
CA GLY A 71 11.00 14.56 13.43
C GLY A 71 10.53 16.02 13.47
N SER A 72 9.54 16.42 12.66
CA SER A 72 8.98 17.78 12.66
C SER A 72 7.87 18.01 13.69
N GLY A 73 7.30 16.94 14.25
CA GLY A 73 6.10 16.98 15.08
C GLY A 73 4.84 17.36 14.31
N LYS A 74 4.83 17.23 12.97
CA LYS A 74 3.67 17.48 12.10
C LYS A 74 3.18 16.18 11.49
N PHE A 75 1.87 15.99 11.48
CA PHE A 75 1.25 14.72 11.13
C PHE A 75 0.22 14.89 10.02
N ALA A 76 0.06 13.85 9.21
CA ALA A 76 -0.83 13.88 8.05
C ALA A 76 -1.95 12.82 8.10
N LEU A 77 -1.78 11.74 8.87
CA LEU A 77 -2.78 10.69 9.09
C LEU A 77 -2.82 10.35 10.58
N PHE A 78 -4.03 10.24 11.11
CA PHE A 78 -4.32 9.86 12.49
C PHE A 78 -4.41 8.35 12.70
N THR A 79 -5.06 7.65 11.75
CA THR A 79 -5.20 6.20 11.76
C THR A 79 -5.54 5.72 10.36
N ALA A 80 -5.13 4.52 10.01
CA ALA A 80 -5.61 3.85 8.82
C ALA A 80 -5.51 2.32 8.95
N GLY A 81 -6.22 1.62 8.07
CA GLY A 81 -6.36 0.16 8.16
C GLY A 81 -7.13 -0.45 7.01
N LEU A 82 -6.91 -1.75 6.77
CA LEU A 82 -7.73 -2.52 5.83
C LEU A 82 -8.95 -3.09 6.55
N SER A 83 -10.11 -2.50 6.29
CA SER A 83 -11.40 -3.08 6.67
C SER A 83 -11.94 -3.93 5.53
N LEU A 84 -12.70 -4.98 5.85
CA LEU A 84 -13.47 -5.70 4.82
C LEU A 84 -14.83 -6.16 5.31
N GLY A 85 -15.73 -6.38 4.35
CA GLY A 85 -17.08 -6.86 4.59
C GLY A 85 -17.58 -7.80 3.51
N ALA A 86 -18.31 -8.82 3.93
CA ALA A 86 -18.92 -9.81 3.04
C ALA A 86 -20.12 -10.48 3.71
N TYR A 87 -20.91 -11.18 2.90
CA TYR A 87 -21.90 -12.13 3.41
C TYR A 87 -21.29 -13.52 3.54
N VAL A 88 -21.43 -14.12 4.72
CA VAL A 88 -21.00 -15.49 5.02
C VAL A 88 -22.22 -16.23 5.53
N ASP A 89 -22.62 -17.29 4.81
CA ASP A 89 -23.85 -18.06 5.08
C ASP A 89 -25.11 -17.16 5.20
N GLY A 90 -25.17 -16.10 4.39
CA GLY A 90 -26.27 -15.14 4.36
C GLY A 90 -26.23 -14.05 5.45
N GLY A 91 -25.30 -14.12 6.41
CA GLY A 91 -25.09 -13.09 7.43
C GLY A 91 -23.98 -12.11 7.05
N LEU A 92 -24.18 -10.80 7.26
CA LEU A 92 -23.11 -9.81 7.10
C LEU A 92 -22.04 -10.02 8.17
N ARG A 93 -20.79 -10.15 7.71
CA ARG A 93 -19.58 -10.19 8.54
C ARG A 93 -18.64 -9.07 8.12
N LEU A 94 -18.00 -8.44 9.10
CA LEU A 94 -16.97 -7.44 8.94
C LEU A 94 -15.71 -7.91 9.67
N ALA A 95 -14.56 -7.45 9.17
CA ALA A 95 -13.32 -7.38 9.93
C ALA A 95 -12.81 -5.95 9.76
N SER A 96 -13.09 -5.10 10.74
CA SER A 96 -12.83 -3.66 10.66
C SER A 96 -11.47 -3.29 11.26
N VAL A 97 -10.88 -2.23 10.71
CA VAL A 97 -9.62 -1.65 11.15
C VAL A 97 -9.71 -0.12 11.13
N SER A 98 -9.99 0.44 12.29
CA SER A 98 -10.05 1.85 12.64
C SER A 98 -9.85 1.99 14.15
N TYR A 99 -8.89 2.80 14.60
CA TYR A 99 -8.53 3.09 16.00
C TYR A 99 -8.12 1.91 16.90
N ASN A 100 -8.90 0.84 16.95
CA ASN A 100 -8.68 -0.36 17.76
C ASN A 100 -8.30 -1.56 16.92
N GLY A 101 -9.01 -1.80 15.81
CA GLY A 101 -8.92 -2.99 14.97
C GLY A 101 -9.54 -4.24 15.58
N GLU A 102 -10.21 -5.05 14.75
CA GLU A 102 -10.77 -6.36 15.13
C GLU A 102 -9.79 -7.53 14.92
N TYR A 103 -8.63 -7.26 14.32
CA TYR A 103 -7.58 -8.26 14.14
C TYR A 103 -6.73 -8.44 15.40
N ALA A 104 -6.24 -9.66 15.61
CA ALA A 104 -5.24 -10.00 16.61
C ALA A 104 -4.09 -10.81 15.98
N PRO A 105 -2.89 -10.80 16.57
CA PRO A 105 -1.77 -11.64 16.13
C PRO A 105 -2.11 -13.10 16.32
N GLY A 106 -2.02 -13.86 15.24
CA GLY A 106 -2.42 -15.25 15.22
C GLY A 106 -2.86 -15.69 13.85
N TYR A 107 -3.46 -16.87 13.80
CA TYR A 107 -3.95 -17.50 12.59
C TYR A 107 -5.20 -18.32 12.90
N VAL A 108 -5.85 -18.83 11.85
CA VAL A 108 -7.04 -19.67 12.00
C VAL A 108 -6.66 -21.14 11.84
N LEU A 109 -6.90 -21.94 12.88
CA LEU A 109 -6.76 -23.39 12.86
C LEU A 109 -8.13 -24.04 13.05
N ASN A 110 -8.64 -24.71 12.01
CA ASN A 110 -9.95 -25.39 12.05
C ASN A 110 -11.10 -24.49 12.54
N GLY A 111 -11.13 -23.24 12.09
CA GLY A 111 -12.15 -22.25 12.48
C GLY A 111 -11.94 -21.62 13.86
N VAL A 112 -10.83 -21.91 14.54
CA VAL A 112 -10.53 -21.40 15.88
C VAL A 112 -9.34 -20.45 15.83
N PHE A 113 -9.46 -19.31 16.52
CA PHE A 113 -8.36 -18.40 16.77
C PHE A 113 -7.21 -19.10 17.48
N THR A 114 -6.02 -19.06 16.90
CA THR A 114 -4.81 -19.67 17.47
C THR A 114 -3.66 -18.67 17.48
N THR A 115 -2.97 -18.57 18.61
CA THR A 115 -1.85 -17.64 18.79
C THR A 115 -0.85 -18.17 19.83
N ASN A 116 0.35 -17.59 19.84
CA ASN A 116 1.39 -17.79 20.84
C ASN A 116 2.38 -16.60 20.80
N ALA A 117 3.45 -16.65 21.60
CA ALA A 117 4.43 -15.57 21.69
C ALA A 117 5.18 -15.25 20.39
N THR A 118 5.17 -16.16 19.42
CA THR A 118 5.76 -15.97 18.09
C THR A 118 4.89 -15.07 17.21
N PHE A 119 3.57 -15.01 17.43
CA PHE A 119 2.69 -14.09 16.69
C PHE A 119 2.79 -12.69 17.29
N LYS A 120 3.72 -11.91 16.78
CA LYS A 120 3.99 -10.52 17.16
C LYS A 120 4.41 -9.71 15.93
N LEU A 121 4.64 -8.41 16.11
CA LEU A 121 5.28 -7.58 15.10
C LEU A 121 6.76 -7.94 15.01
N TYR A 122 7.25 -8.16 13.79
CA TYR A 122 8.66 -8.35 13.47
C TYR A 122 9.17 -7.13 12.70
N LYS A 123 10.33 -6.60 13.08
CA LYS A 123 10.97 -5.48 12.39
C LYS A 123 12.40 -5.82 12.00
N VAL A 124 12.73 -5.65 10.72
CA VAL A 124 14.10 -5.76 10.20
C VAL A 124 14.45 -4.51 9.39
N SER A 125 15.71 -4.09 9.48
CA SER A 125 16.27 -2.95 8.77
C SER A 125 17.54 -3.37 8.01
N ARG A 126 17.88 -2.62 6.96
CA ARG A 126 19.11 -2.85 6.21
C ARG A 126 20.33 -2.76 7.14
N GLY A 127 21.13 -3.82 7.18
CA GLY A 127 22.31 -3.93 8.07
C GLY A 127 22.09 -4.81 9.30
N ASP A 128 20.85 -5.22 9.58
CA ASP A 128 20.56 -6.18 10.63
C ASP A 128 21.11 -7.58 10.31
N ASN A 129 21.37 -8.35 11.36
CA ASN A 129 21.76 -9.74 11.32
C ASN A 129 21.29 -10.48 12.59
N ALA A 130 21.48 -11.80 12.62
CA ALA A 130 21.01 -12.64 13.71
C ALA A 130 21.65 -12.34 15.09
N LEU A 131 22.79 -11.63 15.13
CA LEU A 131 23.47 -11.28 16.38
C LEU A 131 22.98 -9.96 16.98
N ASN A 132 22.52 -9.02 16.16
CA ASN A 132 22.15 -7.68 16.61
C ASN A 132 20.64 -7.41 16.61
N ASN A 133 19.84 -8.22 15.91
CA ASN A 133 18.39 -8.07 15.87
C ASN A 133 17.69 -9.43 16.11
N PRO A 134 16.96 -9.60 17.23
CA PRO A 134 16.23 -10.85 17.51
C PRO A 134 15.09 -11.13 16.53
N ASP A 135 14.46 -10.11 15.93
CA ASP A 135 13.42 -10.30 14.92
C ASP A 135 14.02 -10.81 13.61
N TYR A 136 15.24 -10.39 13.28
CA TYR A 136 16.01 -10.96 12.17
C TYR A 136 16.30 -12.45 12.42
N ALA A 137 16.80 -12.79 13.62
CA ALA A 137 17.14 -14.16 13.98
C ALA A 137 15.92 -15.11 13.96
N ASN A 138 14.74 -14.59 14.28
CA ASN A 138 13.50 -15.38 14.38
C ASN A 138 12.57 -15.20 13.17
N TRP A 139 13.01 -14.52 12.11
CA TRP A 139 12.17 -14.22 10.95
C TRP A 139 11.63 -15.47 10.26
N GLY A 140 12.45 -16.53 10.20
CA GLY A 140 12.08 -17.83 9.60
C GLY A 140 10.84 -18.47 10.21
N LEU A 141 10.51 -18.14 11.47
CA LEU A 141 9.29 -18.65 12.12
C LEU A 141 8.01 -18.14 11.45
N MET A 142 8.08 -16.96 10.82
CA MET A 142 6.94 -16.32 10.15
C MET A 142 6.93 -16.53 8.63
N VAL A 143 7.97 -17.13 8.04
CA VAL A 143 8.00 -17.44 6.60
C VAL A 143 6.84 -18.38 6.19
N PRO A 144 6.48 -19.44 6.95
CA PRO A 144 5.29 -20.25 6.66
C PRO A 144 3.96 -19.47 6.70
N TYR A 145 3.98 -18.27 7.28
CA TYR A 145 2.86 -17.35 7.40
C TYR A 145 3.05 -16.11 6.50
N GLY A 146 3.90 -16.19 5.47
CA GLY A 146 3.99 -15.14 4.44
C GLY A 146 5.01 -14.04 4.70
N ALA A 147 5.87 -14.16 5.71
CA ALA A 147 6.96 -13.19 5.92
C ALA A 147 7.90 -13.17 4.70
N PRO A 148 8.14 -12.00 4.07
CA PRO A 148 8.96 -11.90 2.87
C PRO A 148 10.44 -12.08 3.18
N TYR A 149 11.20 -12.57 2.21
CA TYR A 149 12.65 -12.62 2.26
C TYR A 149 13.23 -12.46 0.85
N ASP A 150 14.47 -11.96 0.76
CA ASP A 150 15.27 -12.02 -0.46
C ASP A 150 15.94 -13.40 -0.51
N ASP A 151 15.43 -14.26 -1.39
CA ASP A 151 15.99 -15.57 -1.71
C ASP A 151 17.29 -15.37 -2.51
N VAL A 152 18.43 -15.48 -1.81
CA VAL A 152 19.75 -15.15 -2.37
C VAL A 152 20.26 -16.30 -3.24
N ASN A 153 19.94 -17.54 -2.86
CA ASN A 153 20.41 -18.74 -3.57
C ASN A 153 19.41 -19.24 -4.64
N ASN A 154 18.22 -18.63 -4.73
CA ASN A 154 17.12 -18.92 -5.66
C ASN A 154 16.60 -20.35 -5.55
N ASN A 155 16.55 -20.93 -4.35
CA ASN A 155 16.04 -22.29 -4.14
C ASN A 155 14.56 -22.34 -3.73
N GLY A 156 13.91 -21.18 -3.51
CA GLY A 156 12.50 -21.07 -3.13
C GLY A 156 12.19 -21.44 -1.68
N VAL A 157 13.21 -21.56 -0.81
CA VAL A 157 13.09 -21.93 0.60
C VAL A 157 13.89 -20.92 1.43
N TYR A 158 13.37 -20.50 2.58
CA TYR A 158 14.13 -19.61 3.45
C TYR A 158 15.24 -20.37 4.19
N ASP A 159 16.49 -20.04 3.85
CA ASP A 159 17.70 -20.56 4.49
C ASP A 159 18.32 -19.52 5.44
N ALA A 160 18.20 -19.76 6.75
CA ALA A 160 18.77 -18.89 7.76
C ALA A 160 20.29 -18.72 7.57
N GLY A 161 20.75 -17.47 7.43
CA GLY A 161 22.16 -17.13 7.22
C GLY A 161 22.60 -17.09 5.74
N VAL A 162 21.76 -17.54 4.82
CA VAL A 162 21.95 -17.35 3.36
C VAL A 162 21.00 -16.26 2.86
N ASP A 163 19.72 -16.39 3.17
CA ASP A 163 18.69 -15.46 2.75
C ASP A 163 18.53 -14.28 3.69
N LYS A 164 17.99 -13.19 3.16
CA LYS A 164 17.82 -11.95 3.91
C LYS A 164 16.35 -11.74 4.26
N PRO A 165 15.98 -11.71 5.56
CA PRO A 165 14.69 -11.23 6.03
C PRO A 165 14.24 -9.90 5.42
N GLY A 166 12.94 -9.79 5.14
CA GLY A 166 12.30 -8.55 4.69
C GLY A 166 12.08 -8.46 3.18
N VAL A 167 11.50 -7.33 2.75
CA VAL A 167 11.30 -7.03 1.33
C VAL A 167 12.66 -6.70 0.71
N LYS A 168 12.94 -7.31 -0.44
CA LYS A 168 14.19 -7.11 -1.18
C LYS A 168 14.52 -5.64 -1.36
N SER A 169 15.75 -5.26 -1.04
CA SER A 169 16.28 -3.89 -1.12
C SER A 169 15.59 -2.84 -0.25
N ALA A 170 14.56 -3.17 0.52
CA ALA A 170 13.92 -2.22 1.42
C ALA A 170 14.92 -1.74 2.49
N ALA A 171 14.74 -0.49 2.91
CA ALA A 171 15.50 0.07 4.02
C ALA A 171 15.03 -0.52 5.36
N GLN A 172 13.73 -0.78 5.45
CA GLN A 172 13.08 -1.37 6.60
C GLN A 172 11.86 -2.17 6.17
N THR A 173 11.61 -3.29 6.84
CA THR A 173 10.41 -4.11 6.65
C THR A 173 9.83 -4.48 8.02
N ILE A 174 8.52 -4.35 8.13
CA ILE A 174 7.73 -4.80 9.26
C ILE A 174 6.77 -5.88 8.76
N PHE A 175 6.64 -6.95 9.53
CA PHE A 175 5.76 -8.07 9.21
C PHE A 175 4.95 -8.50 10.44
N VAL A 176 3.69 -8.86 10.21
CA VAL A 176 2.83 -9.52 11.21
C VAL A 176 1.78 -10.41 10.55
N CYS A 177 1.53 -11.58 11.15
CA CYS A 177 0.42 -12.45 10.81
C CYS A 177 -0.73 -12.20 11.80
N LEU A 178 -1.90 -11.87 11.25
CA LEU A 178 -3.07 -11.38 11.96
C LEU A 178 -4.30 -12.21 11.59
N THR A 179 -5.31 -12.23 12.45
CA THR A 179 -6.63 -12.78 12.14
C THR A 179 -7.73 -12.07 12.91
N ASP A 180 -8.91 -11.96 12.31
CA ASP A 180 -10.12 -11.46 12.99
C ASP A 180 -10.82 -12.56 13.81
N ALA A 181 -10.27 -13.77 13.88
CA ALA A 181 -10.95 -14.93 14.46
C ALA A 181 -11.16 -14.87 15.98
N ASP A 182 -10.54 -13.92 16.68
CA ASP A 182 -10.74 -13.72 18.11
C ASP A 182 -12.06 -12.96 18.36
N PRO A 183 -13.12 -13.63 18.85
CA PRO A 183 -14.42 -13.00 19.00
C PRO A 183 -14.43 -11.88 20.06
N SER A 184 -13.43 -11.82 20.94
CA SER A 184 -13.35 -10.79 21.97
C SER A 184 -13.00 -9.40 21.42
N ASN A 185 -12.45 -9.33 20.20
CA ASN A 185 -12.13 -8.07 19.54
C ASN A 185 -13.28 -7.52 18.68
N HIS A 186 -14.32 -8.33 18.43
CA HIS A 186 -15.49 -7.92 17.65
C HIS A 186 -16.47 -7.16 18.54
N SER A 187 -16.25 -5.86 18.69
CA SER A 187 -17.14 -4.96 19.43
C SER A 187 -17.76 -3.90 18.52
N ALA A 188 -18.96 -3.42 18.88
CA ALA A 188 -19.62 -2.34 18.14
C ALA A 188 -18.92 -0.97 18.27
N SER A 189 -17.84 -0.86 19.04
CA SER A 189 -17.15 0.39 19.38
C SER A 189 -15.90 0.67 18.52
N GLU A 190 -15.82 0.08 17.34
CA GLU A 190 -14.60 0.09 16.51
C GLU A 190 -14.36 1.40 15.72
N GLY A 191 -15.24 2.40 15.83
CA GLY A 191 -15.08 3.69 15.14
C GLY A 191 -15.52 3.65 13.67
N PHE A 192 -15.10 2.66 12.88
CA PHE A 192 -15.67 2.39 11.55
C PHE A 192 -16.83 1.38 11.58
N SER A 193 -17.40 1.11 12.75
CA SER A 193 -18.40 0.06 13.01
C SER A 193 -17.83 -1.35 12.86
N GLY A 194 -18.23 -2.22 13.78
CA GLY A 194 -17.73 -3.59 13.89
C GLY A 194 -18.72 -4.44 14.67
N GLY A 195 -18.24 -5.46 15.36
CA GLY A 195 -19.05 -6.26 16.27
C GLY A 195 -19.95 -7.28 15.59
N THR A 196 -19.62 -7.67 14.35
CA THR A 196 -20.19 -8.89 13.77
C THR A 196 -19.54 -10.13 14.40
N THR A 197 -19.98 -11.35 14.07
CA THR A 197 -19.13 -12.52 14.38
C THR A 197 -17.92 -12.50 13.44
N PRO A 198 -16.76 -13.05 13.85
CA PRO A 198 -15.62 -13.20 12.95
C PRO A 198 -15.99 -13.79 11.59
N MET A 199 -15.40 -13.24 10.53
CA MET A 199 -15.44 -13.82 9.19
C MET A 199 -14.39 -14.90 8.98
N LEU A 200 -13.44 -15.04 9.90
CA LEU A 200 -12.30 -15.96 9.82
C LEU A 200 -11.35 -15.58 8.67
N SER A 201 -11.02 -14.30 8.62
CA SER A 201 -9.95 -13.70 7.83
C SER A 201 -8.60 -13.93 8.52
N GLU A 202 -7.63 -14.47 7.79
CA GLU A 202 -6.21 -14.44 8.17
C GLU A 202 -5.49 -13.44 7.25
N MET A 203 -4.81 -12.45 7.83
CA MET A 203 -4.15 -11.38 7.12
C MET A 203 -2.64 -11.39 7.39
N HIS A 204 -1.84 -11.43 6.32
CA HIS A 204 -0.39 -11.23 6.40
C HIS A 204 -0.09 -9.79 5.99
N LEU A 205 0.23 -8.94 6.98
CA LEU A 205 0.53 -7.54 6.79
C LEU A 205 2.05 -7.34 6.71
N THR A 206 2.50 -6.79 5.59
CA THR A 206 3.89 -6.35 5.37
C THR A 206 3.90 -4.84 5.13
N SER A 207 4.72 -4.11 5.87
CA SER A 207 4.95 -2.68 5.67
C SER A 207 6.44 -2.44 5.36
N TRP A 208 6.76 -1.62 4.36
CA TRP A 208 8.16 -1.34 3.99
C TRP A 208 8.34 0.03 3.34
N SER A 209 9.57 0.52 3.34
CA SER A 209 9.97 1.72 2.61
C SER A 209 11.40 1.66 2.11
N TYR A 210 11.73 2.58 1.21
CA TYR A 210 13.05 2.73 0.61
C TYR A 210 13.65 4.10 0.97
N ASP A 211 14.95 4.15 1.23
CA ASP A 211 15.71 5.33 1.65
C ASP A 211 16.82 5.72 0.65
N ASN A 212 16.98 4.92 -0.41
CA ASN A 212 18.04 5.03 -1.40
C ASN A 212 17.48 5.39 -2.79
N VAL A 213 16.20 5.77 -2.84
CA VAL A 213 15.48 6.09 -4.06
C VAL A 213 14.79 7.44 -3.86
N ALA A 214 15.30 8.48 -4.52
CA ALA A 214 14.83 9.85 -4.33
C ALA A 214 13.31 10.01 -4.52
N THR A 215 12.72 9.30 -5.49
CA THR A 215 11.28 9.36 -5.78
C THR A 215 10.40 8.63 -4.76
N LEU A 216 11.00 7.84 -3.84
CA LEU A 216 10.27 7.07 -2.81
C LEU A 216 10.58 7.54 -1.38
N MET A 217 11.31 8.64 -1.22
CA MET A 217 11.65 9.17 0.10
C MET A 217 10.42 9.56 0.92
N ASP A 218 9.33 9.94 0.25
CA ASP A 218 8.07 10.37 0.84
C ASP A 218 6.94 9.35 0.58
N VAL A 219 7.29 8.05 0.54
CA VAL A 219 6.36 6.94 0.27
C VAL A 219 6.53 5.80 1.26
N GLN A 220 5.42 5.35 1.85
CA GLN A 220 5.33 4.16 2.70
C GLN A 220 4.46 3.11 2.00
N PHE A 221 4.95 1.88 1.86
CA PHE A 221 4.21 0.80 1.22
C PHE A 221 3.64 -0.17 2.23
N MET A 222 2.47 -0.71 1.92
CA MET A 222 1.86 -1.79 2.68
C MET A 222 1.25 -2.83 1.75
N LYS A 223 1.45 -4.10 2.10
CA LYS A 223 0.87 -5.27 1.45
C LYS A 223 0.09 -6.04 2.49
N MET A 224 -1.17 -6.33 2.18
CA MET A 224 -2.05 -7.14 3.00
C MET A 224 -2.51 -8.32 2.16
N GLN A 225 -2.11 -9.53 2.55
CA GLN A 225 -2.60 -10.77 1.95
C GLN A 225 -3.69 -11.33 2.85
N VAL A 226 -4.93 -11.31 2.38
CA VAL A 226 -6.11 -11.72 3.13
C VAL A 226 -6.58 -13.08 2.63
N ILE A 227 -6.68 -14.05 3.52
CA ILE A 227 -7.03 -15.44 3.22
C ILE A 227 -8.38 -15.74 3.86
N ASN A 228 -9.31 -16.25 3.06
CA ASN A 228 -10.54 -16.78 3.62
C ASN A 228 -10.25 -18.11 4.32
N LYS A 229 -10.21 -18.11 5.66
CA LYS A 229 -10.03 -19.33 6.48
C LYS A 229 -11.36 -19.91 6.96
N ASN A 230 -12.47 -19.30 6.56
CA ASN A 230 -13.79 -19.85 6.78
C ASN A 230 -13.99 -21.08 5.88
N SER A 231 -14.75 -22.06 6.38
CA SER A 231 -15.22 -23.17 5.53
C SER A 231 -16.27 -22.73 4.50
N SER A 232 -16.86 -21.56 4.72
CA SER A 232 -17.88 -20.97 3.88
C SER A 232 -17.29 -19.92 2.93
N LEU A 233 -17.96 -19.75 1.79
CA LEU A 233 -17.66 -18.69 0.82
C LEU A 233 -17.93 -17.30 1.41
N TRP A 234 -17.09 -16.32 1.09
CA TRP A 234 -17.44 -14.91 1.23
C TRP A 234 -18.09 -14.40 -0.06
N ASP A 235 -19.33 -13.91 0.03
CA ASP A 235 -20.10 -13.40 -1.10
C ASP A 235 -20.30 -11.88 -1.00
N SER A 236 -20.44 -11.22 -2.16
CA SER A 236 -20.49 -9.76 -2.26
C SER A 236 -19.35 -9.10 -1.47
N THR A 237 -18.10 -9.51 -1.74
CA THR A 237 -16.98 -9.09 -0.90
C THR A 237 -16.48 -7.70 -1.28
N TYR A 238 -16.21 -6.87 -0.27
CA TYR A 238 -15.61 -5.55 -0.43
C TYR A 238 -14.49 -5.37 0.60
N PHE A 239 -13.38 -4.81 0.13
CA PHE A 239 -12.24 -4.41 0.95
C PHE A 239 -12.07 -2.90 0.84
N GLY A 240 -11.69 -2.23 1.91
CA GLY A 240 -11.45 -0.79 1.91
C GLY A 240 -10.30 -0.41 2.83
N ILE A 241 -9.38 0.41 2.32
CA ILE A 241 -8.51 1.17 3.21
C ILE A 241 -9.34 2.31 3.78
N VAL A 242 -9.61 2.21 5.07
CA VAL A 242 -10.25 3.26 5.87
C VAL A 242 -9.12 4.07 6.47
N ALA A 243 -9.18 5.40 6.32
CA ALA A 243 -8.16 6.29 6.84
C ALA A 243 -8.79 7.53 7.45
N ASP A 244 -8.21 8.00 8.54
CA ASP A 244 -8.53 9.24 9.21
C ASP A 244 -7.39 10.23 8.97
N PRO A 245 -7.44 11.02 7.89
CA PRO A 245 -6.51 12.12 7.71
C PRO A 245 -6.83 13.23 8.71
N ASP A 246 -5.80 13.57 9.48
CA ASP A 246 -5.70 14.80 10.22
C ASP A 246 -4.52 15.55 9.62
N LEU A 247 -4.71 16.26 8.51
CA LEU A 247 -3.61 16.90 7.79
C LEU A 247 -3.19 18.19 8.48
N GLY A 248 -2.48 18.02 9.60
CA GLY A 248 -2.23 19.08 10.56
C GLY A 248 -3.52 19.45 11.31
N TYR A 249 -4.28 20.41 10.81
CA TYR A 249 -5.52 20.88 11.44
C TYR A 249 -6.77 20.32 10.74
N ALA A 250 -7.20 19.13 11.17
CA ALA A 250 -8.34 18.40 10.62
C ALA A 250 -9.61 19.24 10.30
N PRO A 251 -10.01 20.26 11.07
CA PRO A 251 -11.19 21.06 10.74
C PRO A 251 -11.13 21.85 9.43
N ASP A 252 -9.96 22.01 8.80
CA ASP A 252 -9.84 22.70 7.51
C ASP A 252 -9.55 21.77 6.32
N ASP A 253 -9.72 20.45 6.51
CA ASP A 253 -9.43 19.43 5.51
C ASP A 253 -10.53 19.29 4.44
N TYR A 254 -10.05 19.13 3.20
CA TYR A 254 -10.79 18.69 2.02
C TYR A 254 -10.22 17.35 1.54
N ILE A 255 -11.03 16.65 0.76
CA ILE A 255 -10.68 15.35 0.22
C ILE A 255 -10.94 15.28 -1.28
N GLY A 256 -10.38 14.28 -1.94
CA GLY A 256 -10.74 13.95 -3.30
C GLY A 256 -10.14 12.66 -3.78
N CYS A 257 -10.45 12.30 -5.02
CA CYS A 257 -9.86 11.13 -5.65
C CYS A 257 -9.46 11.37 -7.10
N ASP A 258 -8.56 10.54 -7.59
CA ASP A 258 -8.25 10.38 -9.00
C ASP A 258 -8.52 8.94 -9.38
N ILE A 259 -9.64 8.74 -10.08
CA ILE A 259 -10.14 7.41 -10.48
C ILE A 259 -9.11 6.71 -11.38
N THR A 260 -8.47 7.44 -12.30
CA THR A 260 -7.52 6.85 -13.26
C THR A 260 -6.24 6.38 -12.58
N ARG A 261 -5.87 7.01 -11.47
CA ARG A 261 -4.67 6.66 -10.69
C ARG A 261 -4.97 5.70 -9.53
N ASN A 262 -6.22 5.33 -9.28
CA ASN A 262 -6.66 4.62 -8.08
C ASN A 262 -6.15 5.29 -6.79
N LEU A 263 -6.30 6.63 -6.71
CA LEU A 263 -5.75 7.45 -5.64
C LEU A 263 -6.89 8.16 -4.89
N GLY A 264 -6.89 8.06 -3.56
CA GLY A 264 -7.64 8.95 -2.67
C GLY A 264 -6.69 9.88 -1.93
N TYR A 265 -7.09 11.12 -1.64
CA TYR A 265 -6.23 12.11 -1.01
C TYR A 265 -6.98 13.10 -0.11
N CYS A 266 -6.22 13.71 0.82
CA CYS A 266 -6.61 14.82 1.67
C CYS A 266 -5.67 16.03 1.42
N TYR A 267 -6.23 17.24 1.47
CA TYR A 267 -5.53 18.51 1.31
C TYR A 267 -6.33 19.63 2.00
N ASN A 268 -5.68 20.70 2.45
CA ASN A 268 -6.41 21.77 3.15
C ASN A 268 -7.27 22.60 2.18
N SER A 269 -8.40 23.08 2.68
CA SER A 269 -9.38 23.90 1.95
C SER A 269 -8.83 25.26 1.51
N THR A 270 -7.87 25.80 2.25
CA THR A 270 -7.16 27.05 1.97
C THR A 270 -5.65 26.83 1.87
N ASN A 271 -4.89 27.86 1.49
CA ASN A 271 -3.42 27.77 1.45
C ASN A 271 -2.74 27.93 2.82
N GLN A 272 -3.48 27.74 3.90
CA GLN A 272 -3.04 27.87 5.28
C GLN A 272 -3.66 26.71 6.06
N ASP A 273 -2.82 25.85 6.62
CA ASP A 273 -3.24 24.80 7.55
C ASP A 273 -3.21 25.34 8.99
N GLY A 274 -4.40 25.43 9.57
CA GLY A 274 -4.64 25.91 10.92
C GLY A 274 -4.16 27.34 11.17
N THR A 275 -3.85 27.63 12.43
CA THR A 275 -3.45 28.96 12.92
C THR A 275 -1.95 29.08 13.18
N GLY A 276 -1.15 28.08 12.79
CA GLY A 276 0.29 28.00 13.07
C GLY A 276 0.63 27.39 14.44
N ALA A 277 -0.32 26.68 15.07
CA ALA A 277 -0.07 25.94 16.31
C ALA A 277 0.89 24.75 16.07
N PRO A 278 1.56 24.23 17.12
CA PRO A 278 2.33 22.99 17.02
C PRO A 278 1.49 21.86 16.41
N GLY A 279 2.08 21.06 15.53
CA GLY A 279 1.37 20.02 14.77
C GLY A 279 0.86 20.45 13.40
N GLN A 280 0.64 21.75 13.16
CA GLN A 280 0.06 22.27 11.92
C GLN A 280 1.15 22.67 10.91
N TYR A 281 0.93 22.44 9.63
CA TYR A 281 1.82 22.72 8.51
C TYR A 281 1.95 24.20 8.15
N GLY A 282 0.95 25.03 8.45
CA GLY A 282 0.94 26.44 8.13
C GLY A 282 0.77 26.73 6.63
N ALA A 283 1.47 27.75 6.13
CA ALA A 283 1.39 28.15 4.72
C ALA A 283 1.93 27.07 3.77
N ASN A 284 1.33 26.97 2.58
CA ASN A 284 1.66 25.97 1.56
C ASN A 284 1.61 24.54 2.12
N PRO A 285 0.46 24.12 2.67
CA PRO A 285 0.36 22.82 3.29
C PRO A 285 0.52 21.70 2.24
N PRO A 286 1.03 20.52 2.66
CA PRO A 286 1.14 19.36 1.78
C PRO A 286 -0.24 18.82 1.38
N ALA A 287 -0.26 17.79 0.55
CA ALA A 287 -1.39 16.91 0.34
C ALA A 287 -0.91 15.48 0.62
N VAL A 288 -1.71 14.71 1.36
CA VAL A 288 -1.44 13.31 1.67
C VAL A 288 -2.39 12.42 0.89
N GLY A 289 -1.93 11.26 0.43
CA GLY A 289 -2.76 10.34 -0.34
C GLY A 289 -2.42 8.89 -0.11
N ILE A 290 -3.40 8.05 -0.42
CA ILE A 290 -3.29 6.60 -0.40
C ILE A 290 -3.63 6.12 -1.80
N LYS A 291 -2.68 5.43 -2.43
CA LYS A 291 -2.83 4.85 -3.75
C LYS A 291 -3.03 3.34 -3.64
N LEU A 292 -4.08 2.82 -4.27
CA LEU A 292 -4.28 1.39 -4.47
C LEU A 292 -3.42 0.92 -5.66
N LEU A 293 -2.32 0.24 -5.36
CA LEU A 293 -1.41 -0.35 -6.36
C LEU A 293 -1.92 -1.69 -6.87
N LYS A 294 -2.58 -2.45 -6.00
CA LYS A 294 -3.21 -3.74 -6.30
C LYS A 294 -4.45 -3.91 -5.42
N GLY A 295 -5.59 -4.25 -6.02
CA GLY A 295 -6.86 -4.47 -5.32
C GLY A 295 -7.32 -5.93 -5.34
N ALA A 296 -8.61 -6.14 -5.07
CA ALA A 296 -9.26 -7.44 -5.06
C ALA A 296 -9.16 -8.14 -6.42
N ARG A 297 -9.43 -9.45 -6.48
CA ARG A 297 -9.46 -10.20 -7.73
C ARG A 297 -10.63 -11.19 -7.72
N ASN A 298 -11.42 -11.17 -8.79
CA ASN A 298 -12.52 -12.11 -9.00
C ASN A 298 -12.11 -13.24 -9.95
N GLY A 299 -11.62 -14.36 -9.41
CA GLY A 299 -11.14 -15.49 -10.20
C GLY A 299 -9.85 -15.16 -10.99
N SER A 300 -9.76 -15.63 -12.24
CA SER A 300 -8.56 -15.48 -13.07
C SER A 300 -8.44 -14.12 -13.80
N THR A 301 -9.37 -13.18 -13.58
CA THR A 301 -9.39 -11.88 -14.27
C THR A 301 -8.27 -10.95 -13.81
N ALA A 302 -8.14 -9.77 -14.44
CA ALA A 302 -7.30 -8.68 -13.93
C ALA A 302 -7.73 -8.26 -12.50
N ASP A 303 -6.82 -7.64 -11.77
CA ASP A 303 -7.11 -7.06 -10.46
C ASP A 303 -8.19 -5.97 -10.60
N ILE A 304 -9.13 -5.96 -9.66
CA ILE A 304 -10.16 -4.95 -9.51
C ILE A 304 -9.47 -3.71 -8.94
N GLY A 305 -9.47 -2.60 -9.69
CA GLY A 305 -8.97 -1.31 -9.22
C GLY A 305 -9.84 -0.70 -8.12
N MET A 306 -9.75 0.61 -7.94
CA MET A 306 -10.61 1.34 -7.01
C MET A 306 -12.06 1.33 -7.54
N THR A 307 -12.98 0.76 -6.78
CA THR A 307 -14.41 0.62 -7.14
C THR A 307 -15.29 1.69 -6.52
N SER A 308 -14.80 2.32 -5.46
CA SER A 308 -15.39 3.52 -4.88
C SER A 308 -14.32 4.32 -4.14
N PHE A 309 -14.55 5.63 -4.07
CA PHE A 309 -13.92 6.51 -3.10
C PHE A 309 -15.04 7.19 -2.33
N ASP A 310 -15.12 6.85 -1.04
CA ASP A 310 -16.17 7.29 -0.14
C ASP A 310 -15.56 8.07 1.03
N TYR A 311 -16.39 8.80 1.76
CA TYR A 311 -15.99 9.49 2.97
C TYR A 311 -17.11 9.55 3.99
N PHE A 312 -16.72 9.77 5.23
CA PHE A 312 -17.64 10.18 6.27
C PHE A 312 -17.00 11.23 7.17
N SER A 313 -17.82 12.12 7.70
CA SER A 313 -17.38 13.16 8.62
C SER A 313 -17.56 12.73 10.06
N ASN A 314 -16.70 13.24 10.94
CA ASN A 314 -16.92 13.15 12.37
C ASN A 314 -18.31 13.71 12.71
N THR A 315 -19.08 12.97 13.49
CA THR A 315 -20.45 13.33 13.89
C THR A 315 -20.51 14.72 14.53
N SER A 316 -19.46 15.10 15.26
CA SER A 316 -19.35 16.40 15.94
C SER A 316 -19.08 17.56 14.97
N SER A 317 -18.60 17.29 13.76
CA SER A 317 -18.37 18.29 12.71
C SER A 317 -19.66 18.71 11.98
N GLY A 318 -20.79 18.04 12.24
CA GLY A 318 -22.08 18.36 11.63
C GLY A 318 -22.29 17.70 10.27
N GLY A 319 -22.98 18.39 9.35
CA GLY A 319 -23.30 17.86 8.02
C GLY A 319 -24.51 16.91 7.97
N PRO A 320 -24.83 16.33 6.79
CA PRO A 320 -25.93 15.39 6.65
C PRO A 320 -25.70 14.13 7.48
N VAL A 321 -26.72 13.71 8.25
CA VAL A 321 -26.61 12.56 9.16
C VAL A 321 -26.13 11.31 8.43
N CYS A 322 -26.57 11.08 7.19
CA CYS A 322 -26.19 9.91 6.40
C CYS A 322 -24.70 9.89 5.97
N GLU A 323 -23.98 10.99 6.15
CA GLU A 323 -22.56 11.15 5.79
C GLU A 323 -21.64 11.19 7.01
N GLN A 324 -22.20 11.04 8.22
CA GLN A 324 -21.43 11.02 9.47
C GLN A 324 -21.00 9.60 9.84
N ASP A 325 -20.17 9.45 10.88
CA ASP A 325 -19.70 8.15 11.39
C ASP A 325 -20.78 7.05 11.41
N PRO A 326 -20.41 5.80 11.03
CA PRO A 326 -21.30 4.66 11.17
C PRO A 326 -21.49 4.35 12.67
N SER A 327 -22.73 4.47 13.16
CA SER A 327 -23.04 4.48 14.60
C SER A 327 -24.20 3.56 15.01
N SER A 328 -24.95 3.01 14.05
CA SER A 328 -26.18 2.23 14.33
C SER A 328 -26.22 0.85 13.66
N GLY A 329 -25.06 0.31 13.28
CA GLY A 329 -24.91 -1.11 12.90
C GLY A 329 -23.86 -1.38 11.80
N PRO A 330 -23.46 -2.64 11.60
CA PRO A 330 -22.42 -3.02 10.64
C PRO A 330 -22.81 -2.74 9.18
N ILE A 331 -24.11 -2.69 8.86
CA ILE A 331 -24.57 -2.38 7.50
C ILE A 331 -24.15 -0.98 7.04
N GLN A 332 -23.96 -0.04 7.97
CA GLN A 332 -23.56 1.33 7.67
C GLN A 332 -22.14 1.41 7.11
N ALA A 333 -21.21 0.71 7.75
CA ALA A 333 -19.84 0.58 7.26
C ALA A 333 -19.78 -0.19 5.95
N TYR A 334 -20.56 -1.27 5.86
CA TYR A 334 -20.67 -2.04 4.61
C TYR A 334 -21.27 -1.22 3.46
N ASN A 335 -22.15 -0.25 3.73
CA ASN A 335 -22.62 0.69 2.71
C ASN A 335 -21.48 1.56 2.18
N TYR A 336 -20.67 2.14 3.07
CA TYR A 336 -19.51 2.93 2.67
C TYR A 336 -18.48 2.12 1.84
N LEU A 337 -18.19 0.88 2.24
CA LEU A 337 -17.33 -0.04 1.45
C LEU A 337 -17.87 -0.28 0.02
N ARG A 338 -19.18 -0.09 -0.21
CA ARG A 338 -19.83 -0.26 -1.51
C ARG A 338 -19.92 1.04 -2.33
N GLY A 339 -19.49 2.17 -1.77
CA GLY A 339 -19.61 3.51 -2.36
C GLY A 339 -21.00 4.13 -2.16
N LEU A 340 -21.63 3.88 -1.02
CA LEU A 340 -22.93 4.44 -0.62
C LEU A 340 -22.78 5.13 0.73
N LYS A 341 -23.62 6.14 0.97
CA LYS A 341 -23.77 6.76 2.29
C LYS A 341 -24.22 5.72 3.32
N LYS A 342 -24.05 6.01 4.61
CA LYS A 342 -24.30 5.02 5.66
C LYS A 342 -25.73 4.46 5.68
N ASP A 343 -26.72 5.24 5.24
CA ASP A 343 -28.12 4.82 5.14
C ASP A 343 -28.46 4.10 3.82
N GLY A 344 -27.47 3.89 2.94
CA GLY A 344 -27.63 3.27 1.63
C GLY A 344 -27.95 4.25 0.50
N THR A 345 -28.09 5.55 0.79
CA THR A 345 -28.33 6.58 -0.23
C THR A 345 -27.09 6.72 -1.14
N PRO A 346 -27.25 6.86 -2.47
CA PRO A 346 -26.13 7.11 -3.36
C PRO A 346 -25.56 8.53 -3.20
N TRP A 347 -24.27 8.68 -3.43
CA TRP A 347 -23.66 9.99 -3.69
C TRP A 347 -24.12 10.53 -5.04
N LEU A 348 -24.33 11.83 -5.16
CA LEU A 348 -24.74 12.47 -6.42
C LEU A 348 -23.64 13.39 -6.91
N ASN A 349 -23.26 13.26 -8.18
CA ASN A 349 -22.35 14.20 -8.82
C ASN A 349 -23.12 15.47 -9.23
N PRO A 350 -22.85 16.64 -8.59
CA PRO A 350 -23.57 17.89 -8.85
C PRO A 350 -23.20 18.54 -10.19
N THR A 351 -22.10 18.13 -10.84
CA THR A 351 -21.68 18.73 -12.12
C THR A 351 -22.41 18.13 -13.32
N LEU A 352 -23.26 17.13 -13.11
CA LEU A 352 -24.10 16.51 -14.12
C LEU A 352 -25.51 17.12 -14.07
N VAL A 353 -26.18 17.21 -15.23
CA VAL A 353 -27.51 17.81 -15.34
C VAL A 353 -28.48 16.81 -15.99
N PRO A 354 -29.43 16.22 -15.24
CA PRO A 354 -29.58 16.34 -13.78
C PRO A 354 -28.43 15.64 -13.01
N PRO A 355 -28.22 15.97 -11.72
CA PRO A 355 -27.26 15.26 -10.89
C PRO A 355 -27.56 13.76 -10.90
N SER A 356 -26.50 12.93 -10.93
CA SER A 356 -26.66 11.48 -11.04
C SER A 356 -25.80 10.70 -10.05
N PRO A 357 -26.21 9.47 -9.68
CA PRO A 357 -25.47 8.62 -8.76
C PRO A 357 -24.03 8.36 -9.19
N THR A 358 -23.11 8.39 -8.23
CA THR A 358 -21.71 8.03 -8.39
C THR A 358 -21.21 7.30 -7.15
N LYS A 359 -20.11 6.56 -7.30
CA LYS A 359 -19.39 5.89 -6.20
C LYS A 359 -18.05 6.58 -5.86
N PHE A 360 -17.76 7.68 -6.55
CA PHE A 360 -16.50 8.40 -6.43
C PHE A 360 -16.81 9.82 -6.01
N CYS A 361 -16.56 10.13 -4.74
CA CYS A 361 -16.68 11.47 -4.20
C CYS A 361 -15.52 12.34 -4.70
N TYR A 362 -15.85 13.55 -5.17
CA TYR A 362 -14.88 14.56 -5.59
C TYR A 362 -13.76 14.07 -6.53
N PRO A 363 -14.08 13.45 -7.69
CA PRO A 363 -13.10 12.94 -8.65
C PRO A 363 -12.46 14.02 -9.54
N GLY A 364 -12.86 15.28 -9.36
CA GLY A 364 -12.35 16.42 -10.12
C GLY A 364 -10.95 16.85 -9.69
N ASP A 365 -10.45 17.89 -10.35
CA ASP A 365 -9.13 18.43 -10.09
C ASP A 365 -9.20 19.79 -9.37
N PRO A 366 -8.74 19.91 -8.12
CA PRO A 366 -8.88 21.13 -7.35
C PRO A 366 -7.99 22.29 -7.81
N GLU A 367 -6.86 22.00 -8.48
CA GLU A 367 -5.96 23.04 -9.01
C GLU A 367 -6.56 23.74 -10.23
N SER A 368 -7.01 22.97 -11.24
CA SER A 368 -7.73 23.53 -12.39
C SER A 368 -9.20 23.88 -12.10
N ASN A 369 -9.74 23.40 -10.97
CA ASN A 369 -11.15 23.50 -10.60
C ASN A 369 -12.11 22.91 -11.65
N VAL A 370 -11.70 21.80 -12.28
CA VAL A 370 -12.48 21.09 -13.31
C VAL A 370 -13.10 19.82 -12.72
N GLY A 371 -14.37 19.57 -13.06
CA GLY A 371 -15.12 18.41 -12.56
C GLY A 371 -15.63 18.62 -11.13
N TRP A 372 -16.10 17.54 -10.50
CA TRP A 372 -16.65 17.62 -9.15
C TRP A 372 -15.53 17.66 -8.11
N THR A 373 -15.40 18.80 -7.44
CA THR A 373 -14.49 19.03 -6.30
C THR A 373 -15.27 19.62 -5.13
N GLU A 374 -14.67 19.64 -3.95
CA GLU A 374 -15.21 20.34 -2.77
C GLU A 374 -15.55 21.81 -3.06
N TYR A 375 -14.79 22.48 -3.94
CA TYR A 375 -15.07 23.87 -4.35
C TYR A 375 -16.30 24.02 -5.24
N THR A 376 -16.69 22.96 -5.96
CA THR A 376 -17.91 22.95 -6.78
C THR A 376 -19.16 22.58 -5.97
N GLY A 377 -18.98 22.22 -4.70
CA GLY A 377 -20.06 21.89 -3.77
C GLY A 377 -20.50 20.43 -3.80
N MET A 378 -21.57 20.15 -3.07
CA MET A 378 -22.14 18.83 -2.85
C MET A 378 -23.66 18.90 -2.87
N ILE A 379 -24.31 17.73 -2.95
CA ILE A 379 -25.76 17.62 -2.75
C ILE A 379 -26.02 16.92 -1.42
N LYS A 380 -26.75 17.59 -0.53
CA LYS A 380 -27.20 17.00 0.73
C LYS A 380 -28.44 16.15 0.48
N ASN A 381 -28.22 14.86 0.23
CA ASN A 381 -29.28 13.87 0.07
C ASN A 381 -29.12 12.71 1.07
N CYS A 382 -30.18 12.40 1.82
CA CYS A 382 -30.28 11.23 2.70
C CYS A 382 -31.64 10.56 2.49
N GLY A 383 -31.86 9.39 3.08
CA GLY A 383 -33.15 8.69 3.05
C GLY A 383 -33.55 8.20 1.65
N GLY A 384 -32.58 7.86 0.82
CA GLY A 384 -32.80 7.37 -0.55
C GLY A 384 -33.13 8.47 -1.56
N VAL A 385 -33.06 9.74 -1.19
CA VAL A 385 -33.29 10.87 -2.11
C VAL A 385 -32.21 10.91 -3.19
N THR A 386 -32.61 11.05 -4.46
CA THR A 386 -31.70 11.06 -5.64
C THR A 386 -31.69 12.39 -6.39
N SER A 387 -32.07 13.48 -5.73
CA SER A 387 -32.10 14.84 -6.28
C SER A 387 -31.79 15.85 -5.18
N GLY A 388 -31.31 17.03 -5.53
CA GLY A 388 -31.14 18.11 -4.56
C GLY A 388 -30.49 19.34 -5.18
N GLN A 389 -30.36 20.39 -4.38
CA GLN A 389 -29.63 21.59 -4.75
C GLN A 389 -28.15 21.41 -4.43
N VAL A 390 -27.31 22.10 -5.19
CA VAL A 390 -25.87 22.15 -4.93
C VAL A 390 -25.63 23.15 -3.80
N GLU A 391 -24.97 22.70 -2.75
CA GLU A 391 -24.58 23.49 -1.58
C GLU A 391 -23.05 23.50 -1.45
N ALA A 392 -22.51 24.50 -0.74
CA ALA A 392 -21.07 24.52 -0.45
C ALA A 392 -20.68 23.30 0.41
N SER A 393 -19.57 22.65 0.06
CA SER A 393 -18.94 21.69 0.96
C SER A 393 -18.19 22.44 2.06
N ALA A 394 -18.50 22.17 3.32
CA ALA A 394 -17.73 22.69 4.44
C ALA A 394 -16.49 21.80 4.67
N PRO A 395 -15.30 22.37 4.92
CA PRO A 395 -14.16 21.56 5.33
C PRO A 395 -14.42 20.94 6.70
N GLY A 396 -13.66 19.91 7.03
CA GLY A 396 -13.78 19.31 8.35
C GLY A 396 -13.03 17.99 8.49
N ASP A 397 -13.16 17.46 9.70
CA ASP A 397 -12.59 16.19 10.11
C ASP A 397 -13.27 15.03 9.34
N ARG A 398 -12.55 14.43 8.39
CA ARG A 398 -13.09 13.50 7.37
C ARG A 398 -12.29 12.21 7.34
N ARG A 399 -12.97 11.07 7.34
CA ARG A 399 -12.38 9.77 7.04
C ARG A 399 -12.55 9.43 5.56
N LEU A 400 -11.49 8.91 4.95
CA LEU A 400 -11.44 8.43 3.58
C LEU A 400 -11.69 6.92 3.53
N ILE A 401 -12.29 6.44 2.45
CA ILE A 401 -12.36 5.02 2.16
C ILE A 401 -12.03 4.77 0.70
N ILE A 402 -10.97 4.00 0.46
CA ILE A 402 -10.59 3.53 -0.88
C ILE A 402 -10.97 2.06 -0.97
N SER A 403 -12.05 1.76 -1.70
CA SER A 403 -12.55 0.39 -1.78
C SER A 403 -12.20 -0.30 -3.08
N SER A 404 -12.04 -1.62 -2.99
CA SER A 404 -11.98 -2.53 -4.14
C SER A 404 -12.82 -3.76 -3.80
N GLY A 405 -13.85 -4.00 -4.61
CA GLY A 405 -14.78 -5.09 -4.39
C GLY A 405 -15.99 -5.03 -5.31
N ALA A 406 -16.83 -6.06 -5.26
CA ALA A 406 -18.01 -6.12 -6.11
C ALA A 406 -19.09 -7.02 -5.51
N SER A 407 -20.34 -6.79 -5.91
CA SER A 407 -21.47 -7.61 -5.48
C SER A 407 -21.38 -9.05 -6.01
N ASN A 408 -20.61 -9.27 -7.08
CA ASN A 408 -20.31 -10.58 -7.63
C ASN A 408 -18.90 -11.07 -7.26
N LEU A 409 -18.15 -10.37 -6.39
CA LEU A 409 -16.87 -10.84 -5.90
C LEU A 409 -17.09 -11.92 -4.84
N LYS A 410 -16.64 -13.13 -5.18
CA LYS A 410 -16.69 -14.32 -4.35
C LYS A 410 -15.27 -14.72 -3.96
N VAL A 411 -15.02 -14.96 -2.67
CA VAL A 411 -13.74 -15.45 -2.16
C VAL A 411 -13.95 -16.82 -1.54
N ASN A 412 -13.53 -17.88 -2.24
CA ASN A 412 -13.74 -19.25 -1.77
C ASN A 412 -12.86 -19.55 -0.55
N PRO A 413 -13.20 -20.58 0.23
CA PRO A 413 -12.31 -21.09 1.26
C PRO A 413 -10.89 -21.29 0.72
N LEU A 414 -9.92 -20.76 1.44
CA LEU A 414 -8.47 -20.75 1.15
C LEU A 414 -8.03 -19.88 -0.04
N ASP A 415 -8.93 -19.15 -0.69
CA ASP A 415 -8.53 -18.12 -1.66
C ASP A 415 -7.83 -16.97 -0.93
N THR A 416 -6.78 -16.44 -1.57
CA THR A 416 -6.01 -15.29 -1.08
C THR A 416 -6.27 -14.07 -1.96
N GLN A 417 -6.67 -12.96 -1.33
CA GLN A 417 -6.76 -11.64 -1.93
C GLN A 417 -5.52 -10.84 -1.53
N THR A 418 -4.86 -10.16 -2.47
CA THR A 418 -3.64 -9.38 -2.18
C THR A 418 -3.87 -7.92 -2.47
N PHE A 419 -3.80 -7.11 -1.42
CA PHE A 419 -3.89 -5.67 -1.48
C PHE A 419 -2.52 -5.06 -1.33
N VAL A 420 -2.18 -4.12 -2.20
CA VAL A 420 -0.97 -3.31 -2.07
C VAL A 420 -1.35 -1.85 -2.17
N VAL A 421 -0.94 -1.07 -1.17
CA VAL A 421 -1.15 0.37 -1.14
C VAL A 421 0.15 1.11 -0.88
N ALA A 422 0.19 2.36 -1.35
CA ALA A 422 1.24 3.31 -1.02
C ALA A 422 0.62 4.54 -0.37
N GLN A 423 1.07 4.86 0.84
CA GLN A 423 0.82 6.15 1.49
C GLN A 423 1.92 7.11 1.06
N MET A 424 1.53 8.30 0.65
CA MET A 424 2.40 9.24 -0.03
C MET A 424 2.01 10.66 0.35
N ILE A 425 2.98 11.56 0.40
CA ILE A 425 2.75 12.96 0.74
C ILE A 425 3.62 13.86 -0.12
N ALA A 426 3.05 14.96 -0.60
CA ALA A 426 3.75 15.92 -1.46
C ALA A 426 3.39 17.35 -1.07
N ARG A 427 4.35 18.27 -1.18
CA ARG A 427 4.14 19.70 -0.93
C ARG A 427 4.50 20.52 -2.16
N GLY A 428 3.55 21.33 -2.62
CA GLY A 428 3.71 22.28 -3.72
C GLY A 428 3.83 23.73 -3.27
N THR A 429 3.58 24.63 -4.22
CA THR A 429 3.59 26.08 -3.97
C THR A 429 2.33 26.59 -3.27
N ASN A 430 1.28 25.78 -3.23
CA ASN A 430 0.06 26.01 -2.47
C ASN A 430 -0.70 24.68 -2.22
N ASN A 431 -1.76 24.70 -1.41
CA ASN A 431 -2.60 23.54 -1.09
C ASN A 431 -3.10 22.76 -2.32
N LYS A 432 -3.49 23.45 -3.40
CA LYS A 432 -3.97 22.80 -4.64
C LYS A 432 -2.82 22.23 -5.46
N ASN A 433 -1.71 22.97 -5.57
CA ASN A 433 -0.51 22.50 -6.26
C ASN A 433 0.12 21.28 -5.58
N SER A 434 -0.01 21.16 -4.25
CA SER A 434 0.35 19.94 -3.51
C SER A 434 -0.40 18.70 -4.03
N VAL A 435 -1.69 18.82 -4.37
CA VAL A 435 -2.47 17.73 -4.99
C VAL A 435 -1.90 17.35 -6.35
N THR A 436 -1.48 18.32 -7.16
CA THR A 436 -0.87 18.05 -8.48
C THR A 436 0.45 17.30 -8.36
N LEU A 437 1.32 17.69 -7.42
CA LEU A 437 2.57 16.97 -7.17
C LEU A 437 2.30 15.57 -6.61
N LEU A 438 1.28 15.42 -5.75
CA LEU A 438 0.84 14.12 -5.23
C LEU A 438 0.36 13.21 -6.37
N LYS A 439 -0.45 13.71 -7.31
CA LYS A 439 -0.90 12.96 -8.50
C LYS A 439 0.27 12.53 -9.39
N ALA A 440 1.29 13.38 -9.56
CA ALA A 440 2.51 13.03 -10.28
C ALA A 440 3.32 11.94 -9.56
N MET A 441 3.47 12.05 -8.23
CA MET A 441 4.08 11.02 -7.39
C MET A 441 3.35 9.68 -7.52
N ALA A 442 2.01 9.66 -7.50
CA ALA A 442 1.21 8.44 -7.70
C ALA A 442 1.53 7.71 -9.02
N THR A 443 1.79 8.45 -10.10
CA THR A 443 2.21 7.84 -11.39
C THR A 443 3.58 7.17 -11.25
N ASN A 444 4.55 7.86 -10.63
CA ASN A 444 5.90 7.32 -10.44
C ASN A 444 5.91 6.11 -9.50
N VAL A 445 5.09 6.13 -8.45
CA VAL A 445 4.94 5.01 -7.52
C VAL A 445 4.31 3.80 -8.22
N GLN A 446 3.32 4.00 -9.12
CA GLN A 446 2.79 2.90 -9.94
C GLN A 446 3.89 2.28 -10.83
N ALA A 447 4.68 3.13 -11.49
CA ALA A 447 5.76 2.66 -12.35
C ALA A 447 6.79 1.84 -11.56
N ALA A 448 7.21 2.35 -10.40
CA ALA A 448 8.11 1.64 -9.49
C ALA A 448 7.53 0.29 -9.03
N TYR A 449 6.23 0.24 -8.70
CA TYR A 449 5.58 -1.02 -8.31
C TYR A 449 5.51 -2.02 -9.46
N ASN A 450 5.14 -1.58 -10.66
CA ASN A 450 5.03 -2.43 -11.85
C ASN A 450 6.37 -3.05 -12.26
N THR A 451 7.47 -2.36 -11.97
CA THR A 451 8.82 -2.86 -12.18
C THR A 451 9.38 -3.59 -10.96
N SER A 452 8.55 -4.00 -9.98
CA SER A 452 9.01 -4.68 -8.76
C SER A 452 10.10 -3.91 -8.01
N PHE A 453 9.96 -2.58 -7.98
CA PHE A 453 10.91 -1.65 -7.37
C PHE A 453 12.33 -1.74 -7.95
N VAL A 454 12.43 -2.16 -9.21
CA VAL A 454 13.51 -1.76 -10.10
C VAL A 454 13.42 -0.23 -10.23
N ILE A 455 14.15 0.52 -9.42
CA ILE A 455 14.12 1.99 -9.45
C ILE A 455 15.49 2.53 -9.75
N GLY A 456 15.49 3.61 -10.51
CA GLY A 456 16.65 4.09 -11.24
C GLY A 456 16.65 3.62 -12.68
N ILE A 457 15.89 2.57 -13.06
CA ILE A 457 15.68 2.17 -14.46
C ILE A 457 14.29 2.59 -14.93
N ASN A 458 14.23 3.47 -15.92
CA ASN A 458 13.03 3.82 -16.68
C ASN A 458 12.87 2.85 -17.86
N SER A 459 11.75 2.13 -17.94
CA SER A 459 11.40 1.38 -19.16
C SER A 459 11.00 2.38 -20.25
N ILE A 460 11.78 2.47 -21.32
CA ILE A 460 11.54 3.38 -22.45
C ILE A 460 10.58 2.74 -23.46
N SER A 461 10.66 1.43 -23.63
CA SER A 461 9.79 0.66 -24.53
C SER A 461 9.68 -0.79 -24.05
N THR A 462 8.50 -1.38 -24.23
CA THR A 462 8.25 -2.82 -24.02
C THR A 462 8.36 -3.64 -25.31
N GLU A 463 8.61 -2.99 -26.46
CA GLU A 463 8.94 -3.72 -27.68
C GLU A 463 10.29 -4.43 -27.49
N VAL A 464 10.35 -5.70 -27.89
CA VAL A 464 11.57 -6.51 -27.77
C VAL A 464 12.62 -5.93 -28.73
N PRO A 465 13.75 -5.39 -28.24
CA PRO A 465 14.77 -4.84 -29.11
C PRO A 465 15.38 -5.93 -29.98
N GLU A 466 15.84 -5.58 -31.18
CA GLU A 466 16.49 -6.54 -32.08
C GLU A 466 17.86 -7.00 -31.56
N LYS A 467 18.52 -6.17 -30.75
CA LYS A 467 19.89 -6.40 -30.27
C LYS A 467 20.08 -5.99 -28.81
N PHE A 468 20.89 -6.76 -28.08
CA PHE A 468 21.41 -6.37 -26.77
C PHE A 468 22.43 -5.25 -26.96
N SER A 469 22.29 -4.13 -26.25
CA SER A 469 23.16 -2.96 -26.46
C SER A 469 23.25 -2.09 -25.21
N LEU A 470 24.46 -1.61 -24.91
CA LEU A 470 24.72 -0.58 -23.91
C LEU A 470 25.12 0.72 -24.61
N TYR A 471 24.32 1.76 -24.45
CA TYR A 471 24.55 3.05 -25.12
C TYR A 471 25.55 3.91 -24.35
N GLN A 472 26.13 4.86 -25.08
CA GLN A 472 26.98 5.87 -24.45
C GLN A 472 26.12 6.77 -23.55
N ASN A 473 26.52 6.90 -22.29
CA ASN A 473 25.87 7.79 -21.33
C ASN A 473 25.85 9.23 -21.84
N TYR A 474 24.77 9.96 -21.56
CA TYR A 474 24.61 11.35 -21.97
C TYR A 474 24.07 12.23 -20.82
N PRO A 475 24.69 13.38 -20.52
CA PRO A 475 25.93 13.90 -21.13
C PRO A 475 27.16 13.04 -20.78
N ASN A 476 28.22 13.13 -21.59
CA ASN A 476 29.55 12.60 -21.28
C ASN A 476 30.63 13.48 -21.93
N PRO A 477 31.46 14.23 -21.18
CA PRO A 477 31.54 14.25 -19.72
C PRO A 477 30.27 14.75 -19.02
N PHE A 478 30.09 14.41 -17.74
CA PHE A 478 28.90 14.78 -16.95
C PHE A 478 29.25 15.39 -15.59
N ASN A 479 28.32 16.15 -15.00
CA ASN A 479 28.43 16.76 -13.67
C ASN A 479 27.06 17.02 -13.02
N PRO A 480 26.75 16.44 -11.84
CA PRO A 480 27.17 15.12 -11.39
C PRO A 480 26.28 14.00 -11.96
N SER A 481 25.26 14.33 -12.77
CA SER A 481 24.26 13.37 -13.26
C SER A 481 24.39 13.07 -14.76
N THR A 482 24.09 11.83 -15.15
CA THR A 482 24.07 11.36 -16.53
C THR A 482 22.99 10.29 -16.71
N LYS A 483 22.57 10.03 -17.95
CA LYS A 483 21.62 8.97 -18.30
C LYS A 483 22.35 7.85 -19.04
N ILE A 484 22.08 6.60 -18.67
CA ILE A 484 22.67 5.40 -19.27
C ILE A 484 21.55 4.58 -19.89
N ASN A 485 21.51 4.53 -21.22
CA ASN A 485 20.49 3.73 -21.92
C ASN A 485 21.02 2.33 -22.24
N PHE A 486 20.15 1.33 -22.23
CA PHE A 486 20.48 -0.02 -22.66
C PHE A 486 19.26 -0.82 -23.10
N ASP A 487 19.52 -1.81 -23.96
CA ASP A 487 18.53 -2.73 -24.52
C ASP A 487 18.86 -4.16 -24.13
N ILE A 488 17.85 -4.92 -23.71
CA ILE A 488 17.96 -6.37 -23.48
C ILE A 488 16.92 -7.12 -24.31
N THR A 489 17.37 -8.17 -24.99
CA THR A 489 16.54 -8.93 -25.94
C THR A 489 15.84 -10.13 -25.31
N LYS A 490 16.26 -10.53 -24.10
CA LYS A 490 15.71 -11.67 -23.37
C LYS A 490 15.43 -11.27 -21.93
N SER A 491 14.25 -11.66 -21.43
CA SER A 491 13.93 -11.51 -20.01
C SER A 491 14.84 -12.39 -19.18
N GLY A 492 15.44 -11.83 -18.12
CA GLY A 492 16.37 -12.56 -17.26
C GLY A 492 17.16 -11.64 -16.34
N PHE A 493 18.09 -12.24 -15.59
CA PHE A 493 18.91 -11.49 -14.64
C PHE A 493 19.83 -10.52 -15.38
N THR A 494 19.73 -9.24 -15.00
CA THR A 494 20.47 -8.12 -15.58
C THR A 494 21.24 -7.39 -14.49
N SER A 495 22.51 -7.07 -14.76
CA SER A 495 23.34 -6.21 -13.91
C SER A 495 23.89 -5.02 -14.70
N LEU A 496 23.88 -3.83 -14.09
CA LEU A 496 24.57 -2.63 -14.56
C LEU A 496 25.44 -2.12 -13.42
N SER A 497 26.75 -2.23 -13.56
CA SER A 497 27.72 -1.85 -12.52
C SER A 497 28.71 -0.81 -13.01
N ILE A 498 29.18 0.05 -12.10
CA ILE A 498 30.19 1.08 -12.32
C ILE A 498 31.51 0.65 -11.71
N PHE A 499 32.60 0.83 -12.45
CA PHE A 499 33.96 0.49 -12.07
C PHE A 499 34.88 1.69 -12.20
N ASP A 500 35.85 1.82 -11.30
CA ASP A 500 36.95 2.77 -11.46
C ASP A 500 38.04 2.26 -12.43
N VAL A 501 39.07 3.06 -12.67
CA VAL A 501 40.19 2.71 -13.57
C VAL A 501 41.02 1.52 -13.13
N THR A 502 40.92 1.11 -11.86
CA THR A 502 41.60 -0.09 -11.34
C THR A 502 40.77 -1.36 -11.52
N GLY A 503 39.53 -1.24 -12.00
CA GLY A 503 38.59 -2.34 -12.16
C GLY A 503 37.82 -2.66 -10.88
N LYS A 504 37.89 -1.80 -9.84
CA LYS A 504 37.08 -1.96 -8.62
C LYS A 504 35.65 -1.51 -8.88
N GLU A 505 34.66 -2.33 -8.53
CA GLU A 505 33.25 -1.94 -8.56
C GLU A 505 33.01 -0.84 -7.50
N VAL A 506 32.58 0.33 -7.94
CA VAL A 506 32.32 1.50 -7.08
C VAL A 506 30.82 1.79 -6.91
N ALA A 507 29.97 1.28 -7.80
CA ALA A 507 28.53 1.30 -7.65
C ALA A 507 27.89 0.17 -8.45
N LYS A 508 26.72 -0.29 -7.99
CA LYS A 508 25.89 -1.26 -8.71
C LYS A 508 24.51 -0.64 -8.89
N LEU A 509 24.20 -0.28 -10.13
CA LEU A 509 23.03 0.51 -10.51
C LEU A 509 21.81 -0.39 -10.74
N VAL A 510 22.04 -1.55 -11.37
CA VAL A 510 21.01 -2.56 -11.66
C VAL A 510 21.55 -3.91 -11.24
N ASN A 511 20.72 -4.76 -10.61
CA ASN A 511 21.11 -6.10 -10.19
C ASN A 511 19.89 -7.00 -9.90
N GLN A 512 19.10 -7.28 -10.93
CA GLN A 512 17.83 -8.01 -10.78
C GLN A 512 17.31 -8.54 -12.13
N ASN A 513 16.21 -9.30 -12.09
CA ASN A 513 15.54 -9.76 -13.31
C ASN A 513 14.80 -8.61 -14.00
N LEU A 514 15.01 -8.44 -15.29
CA LEU A 514 14.28 -7.50 -16.15
C LEU A 514 13.60 -8.25 -17.30
N ASN A 515 12.51 -7.68 -17.83
CA ASN A 515 11.88 -8.18 -19.06
C ASN A 515 12.65 -7.73 -20.30
N ALA A 516 12.52 -8.43 -21.42
CA ALA A 516 13.02 -7.91 -22.70
C ALA A 516 12.42 -6.52 -22.98
N GLY A 517 13.25 -5.55 -23.37
CA GLY A 517 12.85 -4.15 -23.52
C GLY A 517 14.03 -3.17 -23.53
N SER A 518 13.71 -1.90 -23.69
CA SER A 518 14.64 -0.77 -23.67
C SER A 518 14.52 0.01 -22.37
N TYR A 519 15.66 0.43 -21.83
CA TYR A 519 15.79 0.96 -20.47
C TYR A 519 16.72 2.18 -20.42
N GLU A 520 16.43 3.14 -19.55
CA GLU A 520 17.27 4.31 -19.22
C GLU A 520 17.55 4.30 -17.72
N PHE A 521 18.81 4.48 -17.31
CA PHE A 521 19.17 4.67 -15.91
C PHE A 521 19.72 6.06 -15.65
N GLU A 522 19.11 6.83 -14.75
CA GLU A 522 19.67 8.12 -14.32
C GLU A 522 20.67 7.92 -13.18
N PHE A 523 21.94 8.16 -13.47
CA PHE A 523 23.04 7.98 -12.54
C PHE A 523 23.53 9.33 -12.02
N ASN A 524 23.41 9.54 -10.71
CA ASN A 524 24.00 10.68 -10.00
C ASN A 524 25.27 10.25 -9.26
N ALA A 525 26.41 10.81 -9.68
CA ALA A 525 27.73 10.51 -9.17
C ALA A 525 28.28 11.57 -8.19
N ALA A 526 27.41 12.32 -7.50
CA ALA A 526 27.83 13.41 -6.60
C ALA A 526 28.86 12.95 -5.54
N ASN A 527 28.78 11.69 -5.10
CA ASN A 527 29.67 11.10 -4.10
C ASN A 527 30.97 10.49 -4.68
N LEU A 528 31.16 10.51 -5.99
CA LEU A 528 32.38 10.00 -6.65
C LEU A 528 33.34 11.17 -6.98
N PRO A 529 34.67 10.98 -6.90
CA PRO A 529 35.63 11.99 -7.35
C PRO A 529 35.62 12.14 -8.88
N SER A 530 35.99 13.32 -9.38
CA SER A 530 36.20 13.54 -10.82
C SER A 530 37.19 12.52 -11.38
N GLY A 531 36.91 11.98 -12.56
CA GLY A 531 37.75 10.92 -13.13
C GLY A 531 37.05 10.13 -14.22
N VAL A 532 37.77 9.11 -14.69
CA VAL A 532 37.27 8.15 -15.68
C VAL A 532 36.69 6.94 -14.96
N TYR A 533 35.53 6.51 -15.40
CA TYR A 533 34.85 5.31 -14.93
C TYR A 533 34.43 4.44 -16.11
N PHE A 534 34.16 3.18 -15.83
CA PHE A 534 33.58 2.23 -16.76
C PHE A 534 32.25 1.75 -16.23
N TYR A 535 31.30 1.49 -17.12
CA TYR A 535 30.04 0.84 -16.76
C TYR A 535 29.85 -0.38 -17.62
N LYS A 536 29.42 -1.47 -16.96
CA LYS A 536 29.26 -2.79 -17.56
C LYS A 536 27.82 -3.24 -17.40
N LEU A 537 27.20 -3.63 -18.51
CA LEU A 537 25.89 -4.27 -18.55
C LEU A 537 26.07 -5.77 -18.81
N GLU A 538 25.37 -6.61 -18.05
CA GLU A 538 25.33 -8.06 -18.25
C GLU A 538 23.88 -8.54 -18.24
N ASN A 539 23.50 -9.42 -19.17
CA ASN A 539 22.21 -10.14 -19.15
C ASN A 539 22.38 -11.53 -19.76
N LEU A 540 22.05 -12.58 -18.98
CA LEU A 540 22.09 -13.98 -19.43
C LEU A 540 23.37 -14.38 -20.21
N GLY A 541 24.53 -13.90 -19.75
CA GLY A 541 25.84 -14.17 -20.38
C GLY A 541 26.25 -13.21 -21.50
N SER A 542 25.38 -12.31 -21.96
CA SER A 542 25.77 -11.19 -22.83
C SER A 542 26.37 -10.07 -21.98
N THR A 543 27.46 -9.46 -22.44
CA THR A 543 28.17 -8.39 -21.71
C THR A 543 28.59 -7.26 -22.65
N GLU A 544 28.33 -6.01 -22.25
CA GLU A 544 28.88 -4.82 -22.91
C GLU A 544 29.46 -3.84 -21.88
N VAL A 545 30.53 -3.12 -22.25
CA VAL A 545 31.22 -2.15 -21.40
C VAL A 545 31.40 -0.83 -22.15
N LYS A 546 31.21 0.28 -21.44
CA LYS A 546 31.45 1.64 -21.96
C LYS A 546 32.20 2.49 -20.93
N LYS A 547 32.82 3.56 -21.41
CA LYS A 547 33.58 4.53 -20.60
C LYS A 547 32.75 5.78 -20.36
N MET A 548 32.85 6.39 -19.19
CA MET A 548 32.31 7.70 -18.87
C MET A 548 33.32 8.58 -18.13
N SER A 549 33.15 9.89 -18.23
CA SER A 549 34.02 10.89 -17.60
C SER A 549 33.19 11.80 -16.70
N LEU A 550 33.47 11.77 -15.40
CA LEU A 550 32.89 12.68 -14.41
C LEU A 550 33.81 13.89 -14.24
N ILE A 551 33.26 15.09 -14.39
CA ILE A 551 33.97 16.36 -14.14
C ILE A 551 33.18 17.10 -13.07
N LYS A 552 33.86 17.62 -12.05
CA LYS A 552 33.26 18.46 -11.01
C LYS A 552 33.67 19.91 -11.20
#